data_AF-A0A1E5KUU6-F1
#
_entry.id   AF-A0A1E5KUU6-F1
#
_cell.length_a   1.000
_cell.length_b   1.000
_cell.length_c   1.000
_cell.angle_alpha   90.00
_cell.angle_beta   90.00
_cell.angle_gamma   90.00
#
_symmetry.space_group_name_H-M   'P 1'
#
loop_
_entity.id
_entity.type
_entity.pdbx_description
1 polymer ?
#
loop_
_entity_poly.entity_id
_entity_poly.type
_entity_poly.pdbx_seq_one_letter_code
_entity_poly.pdbx_strand_id
1 'polypeptide(L)'
;MAIKSNTTIAGGISASFSRSASALNAINAPTSSATRTTVTGNQQAQKSGLDFGQRLQRISNAIAKDGNNIHSVAQEFEAIDQKINSSILNSTPILRGGYS
;
A
#
# COMPACT_ATOMS: atom_id res chain seq x y z
N MET A 1 -20.07 7.04 -19.58
CA MET A 1 -19.51 5.95 -18.75
C MET A 1 -18.36 6.56 -17.98
N ALA A 2 -18.48 6.70 -16.66
CA ALA A 2 -17.40 7.24 -15.83
C ALA A 2 -16.71 6.06 -15.14
N ILE A 3 -15.40 5.93 -15.33
CA ILE A 3 -14.62 4.97 -14.55
C ILE A 3 -14.46 5.61 -13.18
N LYS A 4 -15.30 5.22 -12.23
CA LYS A 4 -15.25 5.75 -10.85
C LYS A 4 -14.04 5.17 -10.12
N SER A 5 -12.85 5.65 -10.45
CA SER A 5 -11.69 5.48 -9.57
C SER A 5 -11.95 6.28 -8.30
N ASN A 6 -11.89 5.63 -7.14
CA ASN A 6 -12.06 6.29 -5.86
C ASN A 6 -10.71 6.38 -5.16
N THR A 7 -9.88 7.34 -5.58
CA THR A 7 -8.55 7.55 -4.97
C THR A 7 -8.61 7.89 -3.50
N THR A 8 -9.74 8.41 -3.02
CA THR A 8 -9.97 8.62 -1.59
C THR A 8 -10.04 7.27 -0.86
N ILE A 9 -10.76 6.29 -1.40
CA ILE A 9 -10.78 4.92 -0.86
C ILE A 9 -9.41 4.25 -1.01
N ALA A 10 -8.77 4.35 -2.17
CA ALA A 10 -7.46 3.74 -2.40
C ALA A 10 -6.36 4.34 -1.51
N GLY A 11 -6.40 5.66 -1.29
CA GLY A 11 -5.53 6.36 -0.35
C GLY A 11 -5.80 5.95 1.10
N GLY A 12 -7.07 5.76 1.49
CA GLY A 12 -7.44 5.23 2.81
C GLY A 12 -6.94 3.80 3.04
N ILE A 13 -7.03 2.94 2.02
CA ILE A 13 -6.50 1.58 2.06
C ILE A 13 -4.96 1.61 2.14
N SER A 14 -4.30 2.37 1.27
CA SER A 14 -2.84 2.54 1.29
C SER A 14 -2.32 3.04 2.65
N ALA A 15 -2.99 4.04 3.23
CA ALA A 15 -2.68 4.55 4.57
C ALA A 15 -2.87 3.47 5.64
N SER A 16 -3.90 2.63 5.53
CA SER A 16 -4.12 1.50 6.45
C SER A 16 -3.03 0.44 6.32
N PHE A 17 -2.60 0.11 5.09
CA PHE A 17 -1.47 -0.77 4.83
C PHE A 17 -0.17 -0.20 5.40
N SER A 18 0.09 1.10 5.21
CA SER A 18 1.26 1.79 5.76
C SER A 18 1.30 1.76 7.29
N ARG A 19 0.14 1.96 7.95
CA ARG A 19 0.01 1.81 9.41
C ARG A 19 0.28 0.38 9.87
N SER A 20 -0.24 -0.62 9.16
CA SER A 20 0.02 -2.04 9.45
C SER A 20 1.49 -2.40 9.29
N ALA A 21 2.15 -1.93 8.23
CA ALA A 21 3.58 -2.11 8.02
C ALA A 21 4.40 -1.46 9.15
N SER A 22 4.03 -0.25 9.55
CA SER A 22 4.66 0.47 10.67
C SER A 22 4.48 -0.28 11.99
N ALA A 23 3.27 -0.79 12.26
CA ALA A 23 3.00 -1.60 13.45
C ALA A 23 3.81 -2.89 13.46
N LEU A 24 3.94 -3.58 12.33
CA LEU A 24 4.76 -4.80 12.20
C LEU A 24 6.25 -4.52 12.37
N ASN A 25 6.75 -3.38 11.88
CA ASN A 25 8.14 -2.96 12.12
C ASN A 25 8.39 -2.54 13.57
N ALA A 26 7.36 -2.06 14.28
CA ALA A 26 7.44 -1.73 15.70
C ALA A 26 7.47 -2.98 16.60
N ILE A 27 7.17 -4.18 16.06
CA ILE A 27 7.36 -5.45 16.76
C ILE A 27 8.87 -5.75 16.83
N ASN A 28 9.54 -5.09 17.77
CA ASN A 28 10.88 -5.44 18.20
C ASN A 28 10.79 -6.63 19.16
N ALA A 29 10.93 -7.85 18.65
CA ALA A 29 11.31 -9.01 19.45
C ALA A 29 12.75 -9.37 19.08
N PRO A 30 13.68 -9.36 20.06
CA PRO A 30 13.73 -10.49 20.99
C PRO A 30 13.67 -10.07 22.45
N THR A 31 12.83 -10.77 23.22
CA THR A 31 12.93 -10.87 24.68
C THR A 31 14.36 -11.28 25.05
N SER A 32 15.07 -10.39 25.74
CA SER A 32 16.37 -10.59 26.42
C SER A 32 17.05 -11.92 26.10
N SER A 33 17.93 -11.94 25.11
CA SER A 33 18.70 -13.13 24.76
C SER A 33 19.63 -13.50 25.92
N ALA A 34 19.36 -14.63 26.59
CA ALA A 34 20.19 -15.12 27.67
C ALA A 34 21.57 -15.55 27.11
N THR A 35 22.57 -14.69 27.27
CA THR A 35 23.91 -14.82 26.64
C THR A 35 24.79 -15.89 27.30
N ARG A 36 24.33 -16.53 28.39
CA ARG A 36 25.17 -17.31 29.32
C ARG A 36 24.88 -18.81 29.41
N THR A 37 24.21 -19.42 28.44
CA THR A 37 23.84 -20.84 28.53
C THR A 37 24.22 -21.61 27.27
N THR A 38 25.03 -22.66 27.45
CA THR A 38 25.58 -23.55 26.43
C THR A 38 24.59 -24.61 25.93
N VAL A 39 23.31 -24.49 26.31
CA VAL A 39 22.29 -25.49 26.01
C VAL A 39 21.79 -25.25 24.58
N THR A 40 21.89 -26.26 23.71
CA THR A 40 21.52 -26.22 22.28
C THR A 40 20.15 -25.56 22.02
N GLY A 41 19.20 -25.71 22.94
CA GLY A 41 17.88 -25.06 22.86
C GLY A 41 17.92 -23.52 22.80
N ASN A 42 18.90 -22.87 23.43
CA ASN A 42 19.02 -21.41 23.38
C ASN A 42 19.61 -20.89 22.09
N GLN A 43 20.52 -21.63 21.45
CA GLN A 43 20.98 -21.29 20.09
C GLN A 43 19.82 -21.41 19.08
N GLN A 44 18.99 -22.45 19.21
CA GLN A 44 17.79 -22.61 18.39
C GLN A 44 16.81 -21.45 18.63
N ALA A 45 16.56 -21.08 19.88
CA ALA A 45 15.66 -19.97 20.23
C ALA A 45 16.17 -18.61 19.72
N GLN A 46 17.48 -18.33 19.81
CA GLN A 46 18.09 -17.13 19.25
C GLN A 46 17.93 -17.08 17.73
N LYS A 47 18.21 -18.20 17.06
CA LYS A 47 18.03 -18.31 15.61
C LYS A 47 16.57 -18.13 15.21
N SER A 48 15.63 -18.72 15.94
CA SER A 48 14.20 -18.54 15.71
C SER A 48 13.75 -17.10 15.92
N GLY A 49 14.29 -16.39 16.93
CA GLY A 49 14.01 -14.97 17.15
C GLY A 49 14.51 -14.08 16.01
N LEU A 50 15.73 -14.32 15.53
CA LEU A 50 16.29 -13.63 14.36
C LEU A 50 15.48 -13.92 13.09
N ASP A 51 15.17 -15.19 12.83
CA ASP A 51 14.38 -15.61 11.67
C ASP A 51 12.96 -15.03 11.72
N PHE A 52 12.37 -14.93 12.92
CA PHE A 52 11.07 -14.29 13.14
C PHE A 52 11.10 -12.79 12.81
N GLY A 53 12.10 -12.05 13.33
CA GLY A 53 12.27 -10.63 13.02
C GLY A 53 12.46 -10.38 11.53
N GLN A 54 13.29 -11.19 10.86
CA GLN A 54 13.49 -11.10 9.41
C GLN A 54 12.20 -11.38 8.62
N ARG A 55 11.39 -12.34 9.04
CA ARG A 55 10.10 -12.64 8.40
C ARG A 55 9.10 -11.51 8.59
N LEU A 56 9.02 -10.92 9.79
CA LEU A 56 8.18 -9.75 10.04
C LEU A 56 8.56 -8.56 9.17
N GLN A 57 9.86 -8.27 9.03
CA GLN A 57 10.34 -7.21 8.13
C GLN A 57 9.93 -7.46 6.67
N ARG A 58 10.05 -8.71 6.20
CA ARG A 58 9.62 -9.07 4.83
C ARG A 58 8.11 -8.85 4.64
N ILE A 59 7.29 -9.25 5.60
CA ILE A 59 5.84 -9.04 5.55
C ILE A 59 5.50 -7.56 5.57
N SER A 60 6.13 -6.79 6.45
CA SER A 60 5.95 -5.34 6.54
C SER A 60 6.28 -4.64 5.22
N ASN A 61 7.43 -4.98 4.62
CA ASN A 61 7.84 -4.42 3.33
C ASN A 61 6.88 -4.79 2.20
N ALA A 62 6.35 -6.02 2.18
CA ALA A 62 5.37 -6.44 1.19
C ALA A 62 4.06 -5.65 1.32
N ILE A 63 3.55 -5.49 2.55
CA ILE A 63 2.35 -4.70 2.85
C ILE A 63 2.54 -3.23 2.44
N ALA A 64 3.68 -2.62 2.75
CA ALA A 64 3.98 -1.25 2.34
C ALA A 64 4.03 -1.12 0.80
N LYS A 65 4.67 -2.07 0.12
CA LYS A 65 4.75 -2.09 -1.35
C LYS A 65 3.36 -2.20 -1.98
N ASP A 66 2.53 -3.12 -1.49
CA ASP A 66 1.18 -3.33 -2.03
C ASP A 66 0.28 -2.11 -1.78
N GLY A 67 0.39 -1.48 -0.59
CA GLY A 67 -0.28 -0.21 -0.31
C GLY A 67 0.10 0.90 -1.28
N ASN A 68 1.39 1.02 -1.63
CA ASN A 68 1.87 1.99 -2.62
C ASN A 68 1.36 1.68 -4.02
N ASN A 69 1.35 0.40 -4.43
CA ASN A 69 0.84 -0.01 -5.73
C ASN A 69 -0.66 0.30 -5.89
N ILE A 70 -1.47 0.02 -4.86
CA ILE A 70 -2.91 0.34 -4.84
C ILE A 70 -3.12 1.85 -5.02
N HIS A 71 -2.32 2.66 -4.34
CA HIS A 71 -2.40 4.11 -4.47
C HIS A 71 -2.04 4.57 -5.89
N SER A 72 -0.94 4.07 -6.45
CA SER A 72 -0.46 4.44 -7.79
C SER A 72 -1.47 4.06 -8.88
N VAL A 73 -2.02 2.85 -8.83
CA VAL A 73 -3.04 2.40 -9.79
C VAL A 73 -4.28 3.29 -9.72
N ALA A 74 -4.73 3.68 -8.52
CA ALA A 74 -5.88 4.56 -8.38
C ALA A 74 -5.65 5.94 -9.01
N GLN A 75 -4.43 6.49 -8.88
CA GLN A 75 -4.04 7.74 -9.54
C GLN A 75 -4.04 7.60 -11.06
N GLU A 76 -3.50 6.50 -11.60
CA GLU A 76 -3.51 6.23 -13.04
C GLU A 76 -4.94 6.14 -13.58
N PHE A 77 -5.84 5.46 -12.87
CA PHE A 77 -7.25 5.38 -13.25
C PHE A 77 -7.95 6.74 -13.22
N GLU A 78 -7.63 7.63 -12.27
CA GLU A 78 -8.16 9.00 -12.27
C GLU A 78 -7.63 9.83 -13.44
N ALA A 79 -6.34 9.73 -13.75
CA ALA A 79 -5.76 10.43 -14.89
C ALA A 79 -6.43 10.00 -16.22
N ILE A 80 -6.74 8.70 -16.35
CA ILE A 80 -7.50 8.16 -17.48
C ILE A 80 -8.93 8.71 -17.50
N ASP A 81 -9.64 8.74 -16.37
CA ASP A 81 -11.01 9.26 -16.29
C ASP A 81 -11.07 10.75 -16.67
N GLN A 82 -10.12 11.56 -16.18
CA GLN A 82 -10.01 12.97 -16.56
C GLN A 82 -9.75 13.17 -18.07
N LYS A 83 -8.88 12.34 -18.65
CA LYS A 83 -8.57 12.38 -20.09
C LYS A 83 -9.78 12.01 -20.94
N ILE A 84 -10.53 10.98 -20.54
CA ILE A 84 -11.77 10.57 -21.21
C ILE A 84 -12.81 11.68 -21.10
N ASN A 85 -13.05 12.23 -19.91
CA ASN A 85 -14.02 13.29 -19.69
C ASN A 85 -13.71 14.54 -20.53
N SER A 86 -12.43 14.95 -20.59
CA SER A 86 -11.98 16.07 -21.42
C SER A 86 -12.16 15.80 -22.92
N SER A 87 -11.92 14.57 -23.36
CA SER A 87 -12.10 14.17 -24.76
C SER A 87 -13.58 14.14 -25.16
N ILE A 88 -14.47 13.74 -24.27
CA ILE A 88 -15.93 13.76 -24.49
C ILE A 88 -16.44 15.20 -24.56
N LEU A 89 -16.00 16.07 -23.63
CA LEU A 89 -16.37 17.51 -23.62
C LEU A 89 -15.93 18.24 -24.91
N ASN A 90 -14.77 17.89 -25.47
CA ASN A 90 -14.32 18.44 -26.75
C ASN A 90 -15.01 17.83 -27.99
N SER A 91 -15.74 16.72 -27.83
CA SER A 91 -16.41 16.02 -28.92
C SER A 91 -17.89 16.36 -29.06
N THR A 92 -18.46 17.14 -28.14
CA THR A 92 -19.82 17.68 -28.26
C THR A 92 -19.80 19.01 -29.02
N PRO A 93 -20.21 19.07 -30.31
CA PRO A 93 -20.38 20.35 -30.98
C PRO A 93 -21.50 21.11 -30.27
N ILE A 94 -21.17 22.33 -29.86
CA ILE A 94 -22.07 23.32 -29.30
C ILE A 94 -23.24 23.47 -30.30
N LEU A 95 -24.45 23.11 -29.89
CA LEU A 95 -25.68 23.56 -30.54
C LEU A 95 -25.74 25.09 -30.37
N ARG A 96 -25.00 25.80 -31.22
CA ARG A 96 -24.98 27.26 -31.26
C ARG A 96 -26.30 27.70 -31.87
N GLY A 97 -27.16 28.24 -31.03
CA GLY A 97 -28.43 28.83 -31.43
C GLY A 97 -28.26 29.78 -32.62
N GLY A 98 -29.13 29.59 -33.59
CA GLY A 98 -29.45 30.57 -34.62
C GLY A 98 -30.95 30.78 -34.61
N TYR A 99 -31.43 31.69 -33.74
CA TYR A 99 -32.67 32.41 -33.98
C TYR A 99 -32.30 33.65 -34.79
N SER A 100 -32.69 33.68 -36.06
CA SER A 100 -32.94 34.87 -36.89
C SER A 100 -33.74 34.42 -38.09
#